data_AF-A0A9D8YW57-F1
#
_entry.id   AF-A0A9D8YW57-F1
#
_cell.length_a   1.000
_cell.length_b   1.000
_cell.length_c   1.000
_cell.angle_alpha   90.00
_cell.angle_beta   90.00
_cell.angle_gamma   90.00
#
_symmetry.space_group_name_H-M   'P 1'
#
loop_
_entity.id
_entity.type
_entity.pdbx_description
1 polymer ?
#
loop_
_entity_poly.entity_id
_entity_poly.type
_entity_poly.pdbx_seq_one_letter_code
_entity_poly.pdbx_strand_id
1 'polypeptide(L)'
;MSGYTEIFQVMMAMTLVSIMVLNANRLIQTNNIVLVEGHLEEQIVAYAQDIIEESRALSFDEQTTDVDSDGENDVPVYIPEGFSTLGTETGETSRDEFDDFDDFHNWSATVEINDITYNVSTIVEYVETSDYKTYSKTSSGTKSTLKRLIVNIQTKYLTEYTSREERVYSFDFVRSYYAD
;
A
#
# COMPACT_ATOMS: atom_id res chain seq x y z
N MET A 1 69.83 -14.21 5.91
CA MET A 1 68.53 -14.08 6.64
C MET A 1 67.41 -13.47 5.77
N SER A 2 67.44 -13.52 4.42
CA SER A 2 66.38 -12.88 3.60
C SER A 2 65.04 -13.63 3.58
N GLY A 3 65.04 -14.96 3.75
CA GLY A 3 63.81 -15.76 3.68
C GLY A 3 62.75 -15.44 4.74
N TYR A 4 63.14 -14.95 5.93
CA TYR A 4 62.18 -14.56 6.97
C TYR A 4 61.40 -13.29 6.62
N THR A 5 62.03 -12.37 5.89
CA THR A 5 61.39 -11.12 5.43
C THR A 5 60.36 -11.41 4.34
N GLU A 6 60.68 -12.32 3.41
CA GLU A 6 59.78 -12.77 2.35
C GLU A 6 58.53 -13.46 2.93
N ILE A 7 58.68 -14.31 3.94
CA ILE A 7 57.55 -14.96 4.63
C ILE A 7 56.66 -13.90 5.31
N PHE A 8 57.24 -12.89 5.95
CA PHE A 8 56.48 -11.84 6.62
C PHE A 8 55.69 -10.97 5.62
N GLN A 9 56.28 -10.68 4.46
CA GLN A 9 55.62 -9.96 3.37
C GLN A 9 54.44 -10.75 2.79
N VAL A 10 54.60 -12.06 2.60
CA VAL A 10 53.50 -12.93 2.14
C VAL A 10 52.39 -13.00 3.19
N MET A 11 52.71 -13.12 4.47
CA MET A 11 51.70 -13.11 5.53
C MET A 11 50.93 -11.77 5.56
N MET A 12 51.60 -10.64 5.45
CA MET A 12 50.93 -9.34 5.38
C MET A 12 50.06 -9.21 4.12
N ALA A 13 50.56 -9.63 2.96
CA ALA A 13 49.78 -9.62 1.72
C ALA A 13 48.49 -10.46 1.85
N MET A 14 48.59 -11.66 2.45
CA MET A 14 47.42 -12.52 2.70
C MET A 14 46.41 -11.90 3.67
N THR A 15 46.88 -11.17 4.69
CA THR A 15 45.96 -10.45 5.60
C THR A 15 45.25 -9.30 4.90
N LEU A 16 45.94 -8.54 4.04
CA LEU A 16 45.35 -7.46 3.27
C LEU A 16 44.29 -7.98 2.29
N VAL A 17 44.61 -9.05 1.56
CA VAL A 17 43.65 -9.72 0.66
C VAL A 17 42.45 -10.23 1.44
N SER A 18 42.65 -10.83 2.62
CA SER A 18 41.52 -11.30 3.45
C SER A 18 40.59 -10.15 3.87
N ILE A 19 41.14 -9.01 4.29
CA ILE A 19 40.35 -7.82 4.63
C ILE A 19 39.58 -7.31 3.40
N MET A 20 40.23 -7.29 2.24
CA MET A 20 39.61 -6.87 0.99
C MET A 20 38.45 -7.78 0.60
N VAL A 21 38.64 -9.10 0.66
CA VAL A 21 37.60 -10.09 0.38
C VAL A 21 36.44 -9.99 1.37
N LEU A 22 36.72 -9.79 2.67
CA LEU A 22 35.68 -9.58 3.67
C LEU A 22 34.85 -8.32 3.39
N ASN A 23 35.50 -7.22 3.01
CA ASN A 23 34.80 -5.99 2.65
C ASN A 23 33.98 -6.14 1.36
N ALA A 24 34.52 -6.83 0.35
CA ALA A 24 33.81 -7.13 -0.88
C ALA A 24 32.56 -7.99 -0.60
N ASN A 25 32.69 -9.04 0.21
CA ASN A 25 31.56 -9.90 0.57
C ASN A 25 30.48 -9.14 1.36
N ARG A 26 30.88 -8.27 2.29
CA ARG A 26 29.93 -7.40 3.00
C ARG A 26 29.18 -6.49 2.05
N LEU A 27 29.89 -5.86 1.10
CA LEU A 27 29.28 -4.99 0.10
C LEU A 27 28.31 -5.75 -0.81
N ILE A 28 28.69 -6.95 -1.27
CA ILE A 28 27.81 -7.82 -2.07
C ILE A 28 26.58 -8.20 -1.27
N GLN A 29 26.74 -8.56 0.00
CA GLN A 29 25.62 -8.92 0.87
C GLN A 29 24.66 -7.75 1.08
N THR A 30 25.18 -6.55 1.39
CA THR A 30 24.36 -5.35 1.54
C THR A 30 23.62 -5.00 0.25
N ASN A 31 24.29 -5.06 -0.90
CA ASN A 31 23.66 -4.81 -2.19
C ASN A 31 22.53 -5.80 -2.49
N ASN A 32 22.73 -7.09 -2.20
CA ASN A 32 21.70 -8.10 -2.40
C ASN A 32 20.49 -7.86 -1.50
N ILE A 33 20.69 -7.46 -0.24
CA ILE A 33 19.60 -7.11 0.68
C ILE A 33 18.81 -5.92 0.12
N VAL A 34 19.49 -4.84 -0.26
CA VAL A 34 18.85 -3.64 -0.82
C VAL A 34 18.10 -3.95 -2.12
N LEU A 35 18.65 -4.81 -2.96
CA LEU A 35 18.00 -5.24 -4.20
C LEU A 35 16.71 -6.03 -3.91
N VAL A 36 16.75 -6.97 -2.97
CA VAL A 36 15.57 -7.74 -2.58
C VAL A 36 14.52 -6.83 -1.97
N GLU A 37 14.89 -5.95 -1.04
CA GLU A 37 13.98 -4.97 -0.43
C GLU A 37 13.32 -4.09 -1.51
N GLY A 38 14.10 -3.60 -2.49
CA GLY A 38 13.57 -2.81 -3.60
C GLY A 38 12.52 -3.57 -4.44
N HIS A 39 12.74 -4.86 -4.73
CA HIS A 39 11.76 -5.68 -5.43
C HIS A 39 10.49 -5.95 -4.62
N LEU A 40 10.60 -6.04 -3.29
CA LEU A 40 9.42 -6.18 -2.43
C LEU A 40 8.63 -4.87 -2.38
N GLU A 41 9.31 -3.73 -2.28
CA GLU A 41 8.70 -2.40 -2.31
C GLU A 41 7.99 -2.16 -3.65
N GLU A 42 8.60 -2.54 -4.78
CA GLU A 42 7.99 -2.44 -6.11
C GLU A 42 6.68 -3.25 -6.20
N GLN A 43 6.67 -4.48 -5.69
CA GLN A 43 5.47 -5.32 -5.64
C GLN A 43 4.37 -4.71 -4.76
N ILE A 44 4.74 -4.15 -3.61
CA ILE A 44 3.80 -3.45 -2.72
C ILE A 44 3.16 -2.26 -3.43
N VAL A 45 3.97 -1.43 -4.10
CA VAL A 45 3.46 -0.27 -4.84
C VAL A 45 2.54 -0.70 -5.98
N ALA A 46 2.93 -1.72 -6.75
CA ALA A 46 2.12 -2.22 -7.85
C ALA A 46 0.76 -2.77 -7.36
N TYR A 47 0.76 -3.52 -6.26
CA TYR A 47 -0.48 -4.08 -5.70
C TYR A 47 -1.37 -2.99 -5.07
N ALA A 48 -0.79 -2.00 -4.41
CA ALA A 48 -1.55 -0.85 -3.90
C ALA A 48 -2.20 -0.05 -5.04
N GLN A 49 -1.46 0.17 -6.13
CA GLN A 49 -1.98 0.84 -7.32
C GLN A 49 -3.12 0.05 -7.96
N ASP A 50 -3.00 -1.27 -8.06
CA ASP A 50 -4.06 -2.13 -8.58
C ASP A 50 -5.39 -1.96 -7.80
N ILE A 51 -5.33 -1.95 -6.46
CA ILE A 51 -6.50 -1.69 -5.60
C ILE A 51 -7.06 -0.27 -5.82
N ILE A 52 -6.20 0.73 -5.92
CA ILE A 52 -6.62 2.12 -6.13
C ILE A 52 -7.29 2.29 -7.50
N GLU A 53 -6.76 1.66 -8.54
CA GLU A 53 -7.32 1.72 -9.89
C GLU A 53 -8.65 0.98 -9.99
N GLU A 54 -8.76 -0.19 -9.34
CA GLU A 54 -10.01 -0.95 -9.28
C GLU A 54 -11.10 -0.17 -8.54
N SER A 55 -10.81 0.32 -7.34
CA SER A 55 -11.77 1.15 -6.60
C SER A 55 -12.17 2.42 -7.38
N ARG A 56 -11.23 3.06 -8.10
CA ARG A 56 -11.55 4.22 -8.94
C ARG A 56 -12.48 3.88 -10.11
N ALA A 57 -12.41 2.66 -10.63
CA ALA A 57 -13.25 2.23 -11.75
C ALA A 57 -14.71 1.98 -11.34
N LEU A 58 -14.98 1.72 -10.06
CA LEU A 58 -16.32 1.52 -9.52
C LEU A 58 -17.04 2.84 -9.28
N SER A 59 -18.34 2.78 -8.99
CA SER A 59 -19.14 3.97 -8.67
C SER A 59 -18.72 4.59 -7.34
N PHE A 60 -19.14 5.83 -7.09
CA PHE A 60 -18.75 6.52 -5.86
C PHE A 60 -19.44 5.93 -4.62
N ASP A 61 -20.63 5.37 -4.78
CA ASP A 61 -21.56 4.93 -3.73
C ASP A 61 -22.69 4.09 -4.36
N GLU A 62 -23.29 3.14 -3.63
CA GLU A 62 -24.49 2.38 -4.04
C GLU A 62 -25.64 3.29 -4.50
N GLN A 63 -25.85 4.44 -3.84
CA GLN A 63 -26.91 5.38 -4.21
C GLN A 63 -26.60 6.15 -5.51
N THR A 64 -25.46 5.84 -6.15
CA THR A 64 -25.05 6.34 -7.46
C THR A 64 -24.94 5.24 -8.51
N THR A 65 -25.04 3.96 -8.12
CA THR A 65 -25.15 2.79 -9.02
C THR A 65 -26.60 2.49 -9.38
N ASP A 66 -27.55 2.80 -8.50
CA ASP A 66 -28.96 2.49 -8.71
C ASP A 66 -29.49 3.22 -9.95
N VAL A 67 -29.69 2.41 -10.99
CA VAL A 67 -30.30 2.84 -12.23
C VAL A 67 -31.81 2.86 -11.98
N ASP A 68 -32.46 3.99 -12.20
CA ASP A 68 -33.91 4.06 -12.08
C ASP A 68 -34.58 3.05 -13.04
N SER A 69 -35.89 2.84 -12.87
CA SER A 69 -36.65 1.92 -13.75
C SER A 69 -36.62 2.31 -15.23
N ASP A 70 -36.12 3.51 -15.57
CA ASP A 70 -36.00 4.07 -16.91
C ASP A 70 -34.57 4.03 -17.47
N GLY A 71 -33.58 3.53 -16.72
CA GLY A 71 -32.22 3.32 -17.22
C GLY A 71 -31.23 4.47 -16.96
N GLU A 72 -31.56 5.42 -16.09
CA GLU A 72 -30.69 6.56 -15.72
C GLU A 72 -30.09 6.37 -14.33
N ASN A 73 -28.79 6.70 -14.16
CA ASN A 73 -28.14 6.68 -12.84
C ASN A 73 -28.82 7.73 -11.93
N ASP A 74 -29.44 7.31 -10.84
CA ASP A 74 -30.11 8.24 -9.94
C ASP A 74 -29.05 9.01 -9.16
N VAL A 75 -28.91 10.31 -9.45
CA VAL A 75 -28.04 11.19 -8.66
C VAL A 75 -28.79 11.49 -7.37
N PRO A 76 -28.21 11.25 -6.17
CA PRO A 76 -28.90 11.50 -4.92
C PRO A 76 -29.48 12.91 -4.86
N VAL A 77 -30.79 13.02 -4.60
CA VAL A 77 -31.50 14.31 -4.56
C VAL A 77 -30.94 15.24 -3.47
N TYR A 78 -30.35 14.68 -2.41
CA TYR A 78 -29.80 15.42 -1.27
C TYR A 78 -28.33 15.05 -1.02
N ILE A 79 -27.39 15.72 -1.68
CA ILE A 79 -25.95 15.52 -1.44
C ILE A 79 -25.48 16.41 -0.27
N PRO A 80 -24.67 15.92 0.69
CA PRO A 80 -24.11 14.56 0.83
C PRO A 80 -24.94 13.60 1.70
N GLU A 81 -26.08 14.03 2.25
CA GLU A 81 -26.89 13.23 3.19
C GLU A 81 -27.47 11.94 2.58
N GLY A 82 -27.66 11.93 1.25
CA GLY A 82 -28.21 10.84 0.46
C GLY A 82 -27.19 9.80 0.00
N PHE A 83 -25.91 9.94 0.33
CA PHE A 83 -24.92 8.87 0.15
C PHE A 83 -25.13 7.73 1.16
N SER A 84 -24.59 6.54 0.93
CA SER A 84 -24.70 5.42 1.84
C SER A 84 -23.75 5.53 3.03
N THR A 85 -23.84 4.56 3.94
CA THR A 85 -22.84 4.38 5.00
C THR A 85 -21.70 3.52 4.50
N LEU A 86 -20.46 3.95 4.79
CA LEU A 86 -19.26 3.23 4.37
C LEU A 86 -19.24 1.76 4.80
N GLY A 87 -18.87 0.89 3.88
CA GLY A 87 -18.67 -0.54 4.10
C GLY A 87 -19.58 -1.40 3.23
N THR A 88 -19.21 -2.67 3.15
CA THR A 88 -19.85 -3.67 2.29
C THR A 88 -21.30 -3.92 2.65
N GLU A 89 -22.11 -4.19 1.63
CA GLU A 89 -23.50 -4.55 1.77
C GLU A 89 -23.72 -6.03 2.11
N THR A 90 -25.00 -6.39 2.30
CA THR A 90 -25.38 -7.77 2.59
C THR A 90 -25.23 -8.63 1.35
N GLY A 91 -24.10 -9.34 1.27
CA GLY A 91 -23.80 -10.24 0.15
C GLY A 91 -22.38 -10.10 -0.36
N GLU A 92 -21.72 -8.99 -0.04
CA GLU A 92 -20.38 -8.66 -0.49
C GLU A 92 -19.38 -9.03 0.59
N THR A 93 -18.64 -10.10 0.32
CA THR A 93 -17.67 -10.66 1.27
C THR A 93 -16.25 -10.66 0.72
N SER A 94 -16.11 -10.46 -0.59
CA SER A 94 -14.85 -10.55 -1.31
C SER A 94 -14.70 -9.39 -2.29
N ARG A 95 -13.45 -9.08 -2.62
CA ARG A 95 -13.09 -7.97 -3.53
C ARG A 95 -13.77 -8.09 -4.91
N ASP A 96 -14.06 -9.32 -5.36
CA ASP A 96 -14.72 -9.56 -6.65
C ASP A 96 -16.22 -9.22 -6.63
N GLU A 97 -16.81 -9.03 -5.44
CA GLU A 97 -18.22 -8.72 -5.25
C GLU A 97 -18.44 -7.22 -5.02
N PHE A 98 -17.39 -6.43 -4.84
CA PHE A 98 -17.48 -4.99 -4.59
C PHE A 98 -17.97 -4.27 -5.85
N ASP A 99 -19.00 -3.45 -5.70
CA ASP A 99 -19.63 -2.72 -6.81
C ASP A 99 -19.50 -1.19 -6.68
N ASP A 100 -19.09 -0.70 -5.50
CA ASP A 100 -18.84 0.71 -5.26
C ASP A 100 -17.47 1.00 -4.58
N PHE A 101 -17.18 2.29 -4.37
CA PHE A 101 -15.91 2.74 -3.83
C PHE A 101 -15.75 2.47 -2.33
N ASP A 102 -16.85 2.41 -1.57
CA ASP A 102 -16.82 2.30 -0.12
C ASP A 102 -16.91 0.89 0.43
N ASP A 103 -17.17 -0.10 -0.40
CA ASP A 103 -16.99 -1.52 -0.08
C ASP A 103 -15.56 -1.86 0.38
N PHE A 104 -14.58 -1.11 -0.10
CA PHE A 104 -13.20 -1.22 0.35
C PHE A 104 -13.00 -0.78 1.82
N HIS A 105 -14.02 -0.23 2.49
CA HIS A 105 -13.93 0.13 3.90
C HIS A 105 -13.80 -1.09 4.80
N ASN A 106 -12.70 -1.17 5.55
CA ASN A 106 -12.36 -2.28 6.46
C ASN A 106 -12.15 -3.63 5.77
N TRP A 107 -11.99 -3.66 4.45
CA TRP A 107 -11.58 -4.87 3.77
C TRP A 107 -10.14 -5.23 4.15
N SER A 108 -9.89 -6.52 4.35
CA SER A 108 -8.55 -7.04 4.59
C SER A 108 -8.39 -8.41 3.99
N ALA A 109 -7.20 -8.67 3.45
CA ALA A 109 -6.87 -9.94 2.85
C ALA A 109 -5.38 -10.26 3.02
N THR A 110 -5.09 -11.56 3.02
CA THR A 110 -3.73 -12.07 2.94
C THR A 110 -3.50 -12.57 1.52
N VAL A 111 -2.52 -11.98 0.83
CA VAL A 111 -2.23 -12.25 -0.57
C VAL A 111 -0.83 -12.83 -0.69
N GLU A 112 -0.67 -13.85 -1.52
CA GLU A 112 0.63 -14.47 -1.79
C GLU A 112 1.10 -14.09 -3.19
N ILE A 113 2.21 -13.37 -3.27
CA ILE A 113 2.83 -12.95 -4.54
C ILE A 113 4.25 -13.50 -4.53
N ASN A 114 4.59 -14.34 -5.51
CA ASN A 114 5.92 -14.96 -5.63
C ASN A 114 6.41 -15.66 -4.33
N ASP A 115 5.55 -16.48 -3.71
CA ASP A 115 5.81 -17.20 -2.44
C ASP A 115 6.02 -16.28 -1.22
N ILE A 116 5.66 -15.00 -1.34
CA ILE A 116 5.74 -14.02 -0.25
C ILE A 116 4.34 -13.59 0.14
N THR A 117 4.06 -13.71 1.43
CA THR A 117 2.78 -13.32 2.02
C THR A 117 2.78 -11.83 2.36
N TYR A 118 1.74 -11.14 1.91
CA TYR A 118 1.42 -9.75 2.21
C TYR A 118 0.08 -9.70 2.92
N ASN A 119 -0.01 -8.91 3.99
CA ASN A 119 -1.30 -8.57 4.58
C ASN A 119 -1.69 -7.19 4.09
N VAL A 120 -2.88 -7.11 3.52
CA VAL A 120 -3.43 -5.89 2.94
C VAL A 120 -4.68 -5.54 3.71
N SER A 121 -4.83 -4.26 4.02
CA SER A 121 -6.03 -3.72 4.64
C SER A 121 -6.35 -2.37 4.03
N THR A 122 -7.62 -2.09 3.82
CA THR A 122 -8.10 -0.86 3.22
C THR A 122 -9.07 -0.16 4.14
N ILE A 123 -9.01 1.16 4.15
CA ILE A 123 -9.91 2.00 4.91
C ILE A 123 -10.39 3.10 4.00
N VAL A 124 -11.68 3.15 3.75
CA VAL A 124 -12.33 4.30 3.11
C VAL A 124 -12.87 5.23 4.20
N GLU A 125 -12.77 6.53 4.00
CA GLU A 125 -13.37 7.49 4.91
C GLU A 125 -13.84 8.73 4.19
N TYR A 126 -14.96 9.29 4.65
CA TYR A 126 -15.38 10.62 4.24
C TYR A 126 -14.37 11.65 4.73
N VAL A 127 -13.98 12.55 3.84
CA VAL A 127 -13.05 13.64 4.14
C VAL A 127 -13.67 14.99 3.80
N GLU A 128 -13.26 16.00 4.54
CA GLU A 128 -13.52 17.40 4.24
C GLU A 128 -12.20 18.13 4.06
N THR A 129 -12.25 19.22 3.33
CA THR A 129 -11.07 20.04 3.09
C THR A 129 -11.45 21.51 3.07
N SER A 130 -10.61 22.33 3.71
CA SER A 130 -10.65 23.80 3.63
C SER A 130 -9.57 24.36 2.69
N ASP A 131 -8.60 23.53 2.31
CA ASP A 131 -7.50 23.81 1.38
C ASP A 131 -7.13 22.51 0.67
N TYR A 132 -7.04 22.53 -0.67
CA TYR A 132 -6.76 21.37 -1.54
C TYR A 132 -5.51 20.55 -1.18
N LYS A 133 -4.68 21.06 -0.26
CA LYS A 133 -3.48 20.42 0.28
C LYS A 133 -3.72 19.59 1.54
N THR A 134 -4.83 19.81 2.25
CA THR A 134 -5.09 19.19 3.56
C THR A 134 -6.50 18.66 3.61
N TYR A 135 -6.62 17.36 3.87
CA TYR A 135 -7.87 16.65 4.06
C TYR A 135 -7.96 16.20 5.52
N SER A 136 -9.09 16.48 6.16
CA SER A 136 -9.43 15.95 7.48
C SER A 136 -10.56 14.95 7.34
N LYS A 137 -10.47 13.84 8.09
CA LYS A 137 -11.59 12.91 8.25
C LYS A 137 -12.79 13.69 8.79
N THR A 138 -13.96 13.53 8.19
CA THR A 138 -15.18 14.11 8.73
C THR A 138 -15.50 13.48 10.10
N SER A 139 -16.30 14.19 10.89
CA SER A 139 -16.79 13.64 12.16
C SER A 139 -17.55 12.33 11.89
N SER A 140 -17.46 11.35 12.80
CA SER A 140 -18.05 10.02 12.64
C SER A 140 -19.52 10.10 12.17
N GLY A 141 -19.78 9.66 10.94
CA GLY A 141 -21.13 9.63 10.34
C GLY A 141 -21.48 10.85 9.48
N THR A 142 -20.65 11.90 9.43
CA THR A 142 -20.86 13.03 8.51
C THR A 142 -20.38 12.65 7.12
N LYS A 143 -21.32 12.55 6.19
CA LYS A 143 -21.06 12.25 4.77
C LYS A 143 -20.48 13.48 4.07
N SER A 144 -19.69 13.25 3.04
CA SER A 144 -19.04 14.30 2.24
C SER A 144 -18.96 13.87 0.79
N THR A 145 -18.77 14.83 -0.12
CA THR A 145 -18.55 14.57 -1.54
C THR A 145 -17.13 14.11 -1.86
N LEU A 146 -16.29 13.94 -0.83
CA LEU A 146 -14.94 13.42 -0.94
C LEU A 146 -14.81 12.17 -0.08
N LYS A 147 -14.31 11.09 -0.68
CA LYS A 147 -13.91 9.86 0.01
C LYS A 147 -12.40 9.69 -0.15
N ARG A 148 -11.71 9.28 0.92
CA ARG A 148 -10.29 8.93 0.91
C ARG A 148 -10.16 7.43 1.12
N LEU A 149 -9.47 6.75 0.22
CA LEU A 149 -9.04 5.37 0.35
C LEU A 149 -7.61 5.35 0.89
N ILE A 150 -7.39 4.56 1.94
CA ILE A 150 -6.07 4.29 2.51
C ILE A 150 -5.81 2.80 2.35
N VAL A 151 -4.81 2.44 1.55
CA VAL A 151 -4.34 1.07 1.35
C VAL A 151 -3.10 0.84 2.20
N ASN A 152 -3.19 -0.05 3.17
CA ASN A 152 -2.09 -0.44 4.04
C ASN A 152 -1.62 -1.84 3.68
N ILE A 153 -0.35 -1.99 3.34
CA ILE A 153 0.28 -3.26 3.01
C ILE A 153 1.46 -3.50 3.94
N GLN A 154 1.52 -4.69 4.52
CA GLN A 154 2.61 -5.12 5.38
C GLN A 154 3.11 -6.51 4.98
N THR A 155 4.40 -6.74 5.21
CA THR A 155 5.02 -8.06 5.03
C THR A 155 6.05 -8.30 6.11
N LYS A 156 6.20 -9.55 6.51
CA LYS A 156 7.16 -9.98 7.54
C LYS A 156 8.62 -9.73 7.16
N TYR A 157 8.91 -9.61 5.86
CA TYR A 157 10.28 -9.47 5.35
C TYR A 157 10.78 -8.03 5.33
N LEU A 158 9.89 -7.05 5.40
CA LEU A 158 10.22 -5.63 5.47
C LEU A 158 9.96 -5.15 6.89
N THR A 159 11.01 -5.00 7.67
CA THR A 159 10.92 -4.51 9.05
C THR A 159 11.51 -3.13 9.17
N GLU A 160 10.92 -2.29 10.00
CA GLU A 160 11.51 -1.00 10.32
C GLU A 160 12.80 -1.20 11.14
N TYR A 161 13.88 -0.53 10.73
CA TYR A 161 15.20 -0.66 11.34
C TYR A 161 15.21 -0.35 12.85
N THR A 162 14.34 0.57 13.28
CA THR A 162 14.31 1.09 14.66
C THR A 162 13.49 0.22 15.60
N SER A 163 12.33 -0.26 15.18
CA SER A 163 11.35 -0.94 16.03
C SER A 163 11.37 -2.46 15.87
N ARG A 164 11.94 -3.00 14.77
CA ARG A 164 11.82 -4.40 14.34
C ARG A 164 10.38 -4.87 14.13
N GLU A 165 9.43 -3.93 14.08
CA GLU A 165 8.05 -4.20 13.70
C GLU A 165 7.95 -4.27 12.17
N GLU A 166 6.91 -4.95 11.69
CA GLU A 166 6.59 -5.01 10.27
C GLU A 166 6.34 -3.59 9.76
N ARG A 167 7.04 -3.21 8.69
CA ARG A 167 6.87 -1.90 8.08
C ARG A 167 5.53 -1.86 7.36
N VAL A 168 4.67 -0.94 7.78
CA VAL A 168 3.39 -0.67 7.12
C VAL A 168 3.62 0.37 6.03
N TYR A 169 3.38 -0.01 4.78
CA TYR A 169 3.33 0.89 3.64
C TYR A 169 1.89 1.37 3.49
N SER A 170 1.69 2.69 3.57
CA SER A 170 0.37 3.31 3.48
C SER A 170 0.32 4.19 2.24
N PHE A 171 -0.68 3.95 1.39
CA PHE A 171 -0.94 4.73 0.18
C PHE A 171 -2.32 5.37 0.32
N ASP A 172 -2.40 6.66 0.07
CA ASP A 172 -3.64 7.42 0.13
C ASP A 172 -4.08 7.87 -1.26
N PHE A 173 -5.37 7.73 -1.53
CA PHE A 173 -6.03 8.23 -2.71
C PHE A 173 -7.31 8.96 -2.31
N VAL A 174 -7.53 10.14 -2.86
CA VAL A 174 -8.75 10.93 -2.61
C VAL A 174 -9.56 10.97 -3.89
N ARG A 175 -10.82 10.54 -3.78
CA ARG A 175 -11.81 10.62 -4.84
C ARG A 175 -12.81 11.72 -4.53
N SER A 176 -13.15 12.48 -5.55
CA SER A 176 -14.22 13.48 -5.51
C SER A 176 -15.39 13.00 -6.34
N TYR A 177 -16.60 13.12 -5.79
CA TYR A 177 -17.83 12.79 -6.51
C TYR A 177 -17.99 13.61 -7.80
N TYR A 178 -17.60 14.90 -7.80
CA TYR A 178 -17.80 15.80 -8.94
C TYR A 178 -16.68 15.78 -10.00
N ALA A 179 -15.65 14.96 -9.80
CA ALA A 179 -14.51 14.92 -10.71
C ALA A 179 -14.35 13.49 -11.23
N ASP A 180 -14.81 13.27 -12.46
CA ASP A 180 -14.43 12.11 -13.28
C ASP A 180 -12.97 12.24 -13.76
#